data_AF-A0A257L3M4-F1
#
_entry.id   AF-A0A257L3M4-F1
#
_cell.length_a   1.000
_cell.length_b   1.000
_cell.length_c   1.000
_cell.angle_alpha   90.00
_cell.angle_beta   90.00
_cell.angle_gamma   90.00
#
_symmetry.space_group_name_H-M   'P 1'
#
loop_
_entity.id
_entity.type
_entity.pdbx_description
1 polymer ?
#
loop_
_entity_poly.entity_id
_entity_poly.type
_entity_poly.pdbx_seq_one_letter_code
_entity_poly.pdbx_strand_id
1 'polypeptide(L)'
;MTSASGANWTCTVGSTVTCTRSTAIAAGTTSTITLLANIASNAPASITNSANVATPGESNSGNNGAASVISVSQVSPDLTISKTTFGSSFQQSGNAIFNLSVTNMGNGPTIGTVTVNDVLPTGLQFVSATGSDWTCSIFFSSITCTRTIPIAASETAPHIQIVTNILSNAPSSILNTATVSGGSETPTNNNGSSTFFSVNAGPAPSIGSPSLNMLNLCLGSNINIVVNINGVFYSGNQFEIQLSDENGSFYNPSIIGNSNTVGNVLCTIPTRIPEGSNYLIRVVSNNPVVIGNSLTGITINQSQLEYILKSPNDDLSGQSVFKSLGIIEASNRVSPPANVVYHAVNSILLLPGFQTNQVFKAEILGCDN
;
A
#
# COMPACT_ATOMS: atom_id res chain seq x y z
N MET A 1 -53.03 -30.21 7.44
CA MET A 1 -54.33 -29.90 8.08
C MET A 1 -54.18 -30.06 9.58
N THR A 2 -54.62 -29.08 10.37
CA THR A 2 -54.51 -29.09 11.83
C THR A 2 -55.85 -29.34 12.52
N SER A 3 -56.97 -28.93 11.92
CA SER A 3 -58.31 -29.30 12.38
C SER A 3 -59.36 -29.15 11.28
N ALA A 4 -60.51 -29.80 11.48
CA ALA A 4 -61.70 -29.66 10.66
C ALA A 4 -62.94 -29.77 11.56
N SER A 5 -63.86 -28.82 11.46
CA SER A 5 -65.06 -28.80 12.30
C SER A 5 -66.24 -28.13 11.61
N GLY A 6 -67.46 -28.50 12.01
CA GLY A 6 -68.70 -27.91 11.51
C GLY A 6 -69.88 -28.37 12.35
N ALA A 7 -70.92 -27.55 12.46
CA ALA A 7 -72.10 -27.91 13.24
C ALA A 7 -72.79 -29.14 12.63
N ASN A 8 -73.00 -30.19 13.42
CA ASN A 8 -73.53 -31.51 13.01
C ASN A 8 -72.66 -32.29 12.02
N TRP A 9 -71.39 -31.90 11.85
CA TRP A 9 -70.41 -32.65 11.08
C TRP A 9 -69.47 -33.43 12.00
N THR A 10 -69.18 -34.67 11.65
CA THR A 10 -68.12 -35.47 12.22
C THR A 10 -67.00 -35.56 11.19
N CYS A 11 -65.84 -34.95 11.49
CA CYS A 11 -64.72 -34.85 10.57
C CYS A 11 -63.53 -35.69 11.04
N THR A 12 -62.88 -36.37 10.10
CA THR A 12 -61.59 -37.07 10.28
C THR A 12 -60.53 -36.35 9.47
N VAL A 13 -59.43 -35.95 10.13
CA VAL A 13 -58.32 -35.23 9.50
C VAL A 13 -57.24 -36.22 9.08
N GLY A 14 -56.91 -36.23 7.79
CA GLY A 14 -55.77 -36.96 7.20
C GLY A 14 -55.20 -36.19 6.01
N SER A 15 -54.52 -36.88 5.08
CA SER A 15 -54.11 -36.28 3.79
C SER A 15 -55.31 -35.78 2.98
N THR A 16 -56.46 -36.42 3.16
CA THR A 16 -57.78 -35.94 2.74
C THR A 16 -58.63 -35.76 3.99
N VAL A 17 -59.30 -34.60 4.14
CA VAL A 17 -60.26 -34.38 5.22
C VAL A 17 -61.60 -34.98 4.79
N THR A 18 -62.13 -35.89 5.60
CA THR A 18 -63.44 -36.51 5.35
C THR A 18 -64.40 -36.08 6.45
N CYS A 19 -65.52 -35.46 6.08
CA CYS A 19 -66.56 -35.06 7.01
C CYS A 19 -67.88 -35.74 6.63
N THR A 20 -68.56 -36.31 7.62
CA THR A 20 -69.89 -36.92 7.46
C THR A 20 -70.89 -36.22 8.33
N ARG A 21 -72.13 -36.12 7.86
CA ARG A 21 -73.25 -35.54 8.60
C ARG A 21 -74.44 -36.49 8.52
N SER A 22 -75.06 -36.77 9.65
CA SER A 22 -76.19 -37.70 9.77
C SER A 22 -77.56 -37.01 9.72
N THR A 23 -77.60 -35.69 9.83
CA THR A 23 -78.84 -34.89 9.78
C THR A 23 -79.02 -34.24 8.42
N ALA A 24 -80.25 -34.22 7.91
CA ALA A 24 -80.57 -33.60 6.64
C ALA A 24 -80.20 -32.10 6.63
N ILE A 25 -79.84 -31.59 5.45
CA ILE A 25 -79.74 -30.15 5.17
C ILE A 25 -81.04 -29.78 4.45
N ALA A 26 -81.80 -28.82 4.98
CA ALA A 26 -83.07 -28.44 4.40
C ALA A 26 -82.88 -27.74 3.04
N ALA A 27 -83.86 -27.88 2.14
CA ALA A 27 -83.81 -27.24 0.82
C ALA A 27 -83.62 -25.72 0.96
N GLY A 28 -82.70 -25.16 0.16
CA GLY A 28 -82.38 -23.73 0.17
C GLY A 28 -81.50 -23.26 1.34
N THR A 29 -80.98 -24.18 2.16
CA THR A 29 -80.11 -23.85 3.30
C THR A 29 -78.66 -24.28 3.09
N THR A 30 -77.74 -23.68 3.86
CA THR A 30 -76.30 -23.98 3.80
C THR A 30 -75.82 -24.55 5.13
N SER A 31 -74.90 -25.50 5.07
CA SER A 31 -74.10 -25.94 6.21
C SER A 31 -72.62 -25.75 5.89
N THR A 32 -71.85 -25.33 6.90
CA THR A 32 -70.43 -25.00 6.75
C THR A 32 -69.52 -25.98 7.48
N ILE A 33 -68.38 -26.25 6.86
CA ILE A 33 -67.24 -26.92 7.47
C ILE A 33 -66.07 -25.94 7.42
N THR A 34 -65.43 -25.71 8.56
CA THR A 34 -64.22 -24.89 8.69
C THR A 34 -63.00 -25.80 8.75
N LEU A 35 -62.03 -25.51 7.89
CA LEU A 35 -60.77 -26.23 7.77
C LEU A 35 -59.63 -25.33 8.24
N LEU A 36 -58.77 -25.83 9.14
CA LEU A 36 -57.55 -25.13 9.56
C LEU A 36 -56.31 -25.89 9.07
N ALA A 37 -55.36 -25.16 8.51
CA ALA A 37 -54.11 -25.70 8.00
C ALA A 37 -52.95 -24.73 8.24
N ASN A 38 -51.77 -25.27 8.52
CA ASN A 38 -50.52 -24.51 8.48
C ASN A 38 -49.96 -24.56 7.06
N ILE A 39 -49.44 -23.43 6.57
CA ILE A 39 -48.68 -23.37 5.32
C ILE A 39 -47.24 -23.77 5.65
N ALA A 40 -46.71 -24.77 4.95
CA ALA A 40 -45.32 -25.18 5.12
C ALA A 40 -44.36 -24.10 4.57
N SER A 41 -43.16 -23.97 5.15
CA SER A 41 -42.16 -22.99 4.71
C SER A 41 -41.68 -23.19 3.27
N ASN A 42 -41.82 -24.41 2.73
CA ASN A 42 -41.51 -24.78 1.35
C ASN A 42 -42.76 -24.87 0.46
N ALA A 43 -43.89 -24.30 0.88
CA ALA A 43 -45.11 -24.31 0.09
C ALA A 43 -44.89 -23.64 -1.29
N PRO A 44 -45.45 -24.20 -2.37
CA PRO A 44 -45.45 -23.54 -3.67
C PRO A 44 -46.22 -22.22 -3.60
N ALA A 45 -45.94 -21.30 -4.54
CA ALA A 45 -46.59 -19.98 -4.61
C ALA A 45 -48.13 -20.06 -4.75
N SER A 46 -48.65 -21.21 -5.18
CA SER A 46 -50.09 -21.47 -5.30
C SER A 46 -50.42 -22.89 -4.83
N ILE A 47 -51.43 -23.01 -3.98
CA ILE A 47 -51.98 -24.28 -3.49
C ILE A 47 -53.45 -24.37 -3.91
N THR A 48 -53.86 -25.47 -4.54
CA THR A 48 -55.27 -25.73 -4.85
C THR A 48 -55.85 -26.72 -3.83
N ASN A 49 -56.89 -26.31 -3.10
CA ASN A 49 -57.67 -27.17 -2.24
C ASN A 49 -58.99 -27.53 -2.93
N SER A 50 -59.23 -28.83 -3.14
CA SER A 50 -60.47 -29.32 -3.77
C SER A 50 -61.35 -30.05 -2.77
N ALA A 51 -62.65 -29.88 -2.88
CA ALA A 51 -63.65 -30.57 -2.08
C ALA A 51 -64.73 -31.18 -2.98
N ASN A 52 -65.26 -32.33 -2.55
CA ASN A 52 -66.38 -33.00 -3.19
C ASN A 52 -67.38 -33.44 -2.14
N VAL A 53 -68.67 -33.24 -2.39
CA VAL A 53 -69.75 -33.75 -1.54
C VAL A 53 -70.47 -34.91 -2.22
N ALA A 54 -71.07 -35.81 -1.45
CA ALA A 54 -71.94 -36.84 -1.97
C ALA A 54 -72.99 -37.20 -0.91
N THR A 55 -74.23 -37.41 -1.35
CA THR A 55 -75.28 -37.97 -0.49
C THR A 55 -76.16 -38.95 -1.27
N PRO A 56 -76.61 -40.06 -0.68
CA PRO A 56 -77.60 -40.92 -1.32
C PRO A 56 -78.88 -40.16 -1.67
N GLY A 57 -79.46 -40.45 -2.83
CA GLY A 57 -80.71 -39.83 -3.31
C GLY A 57 -80.53 -38.48 -4.02
N GLU A 58 -79.31 -37.98 -4.14
CA GLU A 58 -78.98 -36.82 -4.97
C GLU A 58 -79.07 -37.17 -6.46
N SER A 59 -79.78 -36.35 -7.23
CA SER A 59 -80.05 -36.58 -8.66
C SER A 59 -79.09 -35.85 -9.60
N ASN A 60 -78.39 -34.83 -9.12
CA ASN A 60 -77.44 -34.05 -9.91
C ASN A 60 -76.09 -34.05 -9.20
N SER A 61 -75.18 -34.94 -9.59
CA SER A 61 -73.82 -35.00 -9.02
C SER A 61 -72.83 -34.09 -9.74
N GLY A 62 -73.25 -33.41 -10.82
CA GLY A 62 -72.37 -32.57 -11.64
C GLY A 62 -71.93 -31.28 -10.96
N ASN A 63 -72.59 -30.89 -9.86
CA ASN A 63 -72.32 -29.68 -9.08
C ASN A 63 -71.72 -29.96 -7.70
N ASN A 64 -71.19 -31.16 -7.46
CA ASN A 64 -70.70 -31.58 -6.15
C ASN A 64 -69.26 -31.18 -5.86
N GLY A 65 -68.52 -30.75 -6.88
CA GLY A 65 -67.11 -30.38 -6.79
C GLY A 65 -66.92 -28.87 -6.66
N ALA A 66 -65.98 -28.47 -5.81
CA ALA A 66 -65.48 -27.11 -5.73
C ALA A 66 -63.98 -27.10 -5.47
N ALA A 67 -63.29 -26.06 -5.93
CA ALA A 67 -61.88 -25.83 -5.65
C ALA A 67 -61.63 -24.38 -5.24
N SER A 68 -60.67 -24.18 -4.35
CA SER A 68 -60.19 -22.86 -3.95
C SER A 68 -58.67 -22.80 -4.14
N VAL A 69 -58.19 -21.69 -4.70
CA VAL A 69 -56.78 -21.41 -4.89
C VAL A 69 -56.30 -20.47 -3.79
N ILE A 70 -55.25 -20.88 -3.09
CA ILE A 70 -54.60 -20.11 -2.04
C ILE A 70 -53.27 -19.60 -2.60
N SER A 71 -53.10 -18.29 -2.68
CA SER A 71 -51.81 -17.67 -3.01
C SER A 71 -50.93 -17.63 -1.76
N VAL A 72 -49.73 -18.20 -1.87
CA VAL A 72 -48.72 -18.18 -0.80
C VAL A 72 -47.71 -17.10 -1.13
N SER A 73 -47.57 -16.09 -0.25
CA SER A 73 -46.51 -15.10 -0.37
C SER A 73 -45.18 -15.76 -0.02
N GLN A 74 -44.30 -15.96 -1.01
CA GLN A 74 -42.95 -16.46 -0.75
C GLN A 74 -42.15 -15.37 -0.04
N VAL A 75 -41.62 -15.70 1.13
CA VAL A 75 -40.71 -14.83 1.87
C VAL A 75 -39.29 -15.09 1.37
N SER A 76 -38.83 -14.28 0.41
CA SER A 76 -37.45 -14.31 -0.03
C SER A 76 -36.59 -13.36 0.83
N PRO A 77 -35.32 -13.73 1.08
CA PRO A 77 -34.33 -12.77 1.56
C PRO A 77 -33.96 -11.81 0.42
N ASP A 78 -33.48 -10.62 0.78
CA ASP A 78 -32.99 -9.60 -0.15
C ASP A 78 -31.76 -8.96 0.49
N LEU A 79 -30.55 -9.25 -0.01
CA LEU A 79 -29.32 -8.81 0.64
C LEU A 79 -28.82 -7.51 0.02
N THR A 80 -28.61 -6.53 0.89
CA THR A 80 -27.88 -5.31 0.57
C THR A 80 -26.55 -5.32 1.28
N ILE A 81 -25.56 -4.65 0.70
CA ILE A 81 -24.27 -4.41 1.34
C ILE A 81 -24.01 -2.92 1.41
N SER A 82 -23.40 -2.48 2.51
CA SER A 82 -22.81 -1.15 2.62
C SER A 82 -21.33 -1.31 2.92
N LYS A 83 -20.52 -0.47 2.26
CA LYS A 83 -19.08 -0.43 2.42
C LYS A 83 -18.66 0.99 2.76
N THR A 84 -17.92 1.15 3.85
CA THR A 84 -17.39 2.44 4.28
C THR A 84 -15.91 2.33 4.64
N THR A 85 -15.21 3.46 4.63
CA THR A 85 -13.86 3.61 5.19
C THR A 85 -13.87 4.47 6.44
N PHE A 86 -13.00 4.17 7.39
CA PHE A 86 -12.74 5.05 8.54
C PHE A 86 -11.87 6.23 8.12
N GLY A 87 -12.50 7.27 7.58
CA GLY A 87 -11.84 8.46 7.05
C GLY A 87 -12.06 8.65 5.55
N SER A 88 -11.75 9.85 5.06
CA SER A 88 -11.93 10.27 3.67
C SER A 88 -10.63 10.66 2.96
N SER A 89 -9.53 10.81 3.72
CA SER A 89 -8.21 11.18 3.20
C SER A 89 -7.12 10.49 4.00
N PHE A 90 -6.16 9.88 3.30
CA PHE A 90 -5.08 9.12 3.91
C PHE A 90 -3.74 9.51 3.27
N GLN A 91 -2.64 9.19 3.95
CA GLN A 91 -1.30 9.36 3.38
C GLN A 91 -0.85 8.06 2.71
N GLN A 92 -0.06 8.17 1.65
CA GLN A 92 0.74 7.04 1.17
C GLN A 92 1.57 6.43 2.31
N SER A 93 1.78 5.11 2.27
CA SER A 93 2.42 4.34 3.36
C SER A 93 1.63 4.32 4.68
N GLY A 94 0.41 4.85 4.71
CA GLY A 94 -0.53 4.71 5.82
C GLY A 94 -1.36 3.42 5.74
N ASN A 95 -2.41 3.35 6.56
CA ASN A 95 -3.36 2.24 6.60
C ASN A 95 -4.79 2.72 6.32
N ALA A 96 -5.56 1.91 5.60
CA ALA A 96 -6.99 2.11 5.38
C ALA A 96 -7.77 0.92 5.96
N ILE A 97 -8.85 1.24 6.68
CA ILE A 97 -9.76 0.27 7.29
C ILE A 97 -11.12 0.41 6.62
N PHE A 98 -11.62 -0.69 6.04
CA PHE A 98 -12.96 -0.78 5.49
C PHE A 98 -13.88 -1.52 6.45
N ASN A 99 -15.12 -1.04 6.56
CA ASN A 99 -16.19 -1.72 7.27
C ASN A 99 -17.28 -2.12 6.26
N LEU A 100 -17.62 -3.41 6.21
CA LEU A 100 -18.65 -3.94 5.33
C LEU A 100 -19.80 -4.46 6.20
N SER A 101 -21.02 -4.07 5.86
CA SER A 101 -22.23 -4.47 6.57
C SER A 101 -23.24 -5.06 5.59
N VAL A 102 -23.67 -6.29 5.83
CA VAL A 102 -24.67 -7.01 5.03
C VAL A 102 -25.99 -7.00 5.78
N THR A 103 -27.05 -6.52 5.13
CA THR A 103 -28.39 -6.41 5.70
C THR A 103 -29.39 -7.14 4.83
N ASN A 104 -30.24 -7.97 5.45
CA ASN A 104 -31.35 -8.64 4.80
C ASN A 104 -32.61 -7.77 4.87
N MET A 105 -32.95 -7.11 3.77
CA MET A 105 -34.15 -6.27 3.61
C MET A 105 -35.39 -7.09 3.20
N GLY A 106 -35.23 -8.40 3.00
CA GLY A 106 -36.29 -9.30 2.59
C GLY A 106 -37.18 -9.72 3.76
N ASN A 107 -38.26 -10.43 3.42
CA ASN A 107 -39.26 -10.88 4.40
C ASN A 107 -38.96 -12.27 4.98
N GLY A 108 -37.96 -12.97 4.44
CA GLY A 108 -37.53 -14.29 4.88
C GLY A 108 -36.05 -14.33 5.27
N PRO A 109 -35.62 -15.31 6.08
CA PRO A 109 -34.21 -15.50 6.39
C PRO A 109 -33.43 -15.99 5.18
N THR A 110 -32.12 -15.76 5.16
CA THR A 110 -31.22 -16.34 4.13
C THR A 110 -31.18 -17.87 4.20
N ILE A 111 -31.14 -18.53 3.04
CA ILE A 111 -31.02 -19.99 2.90
C ILE A 111 -29.73 -20.34 2.17
N GLY A 112 -28.86 -21.11 2.82
CA GLY A 112 -27.54 -21.47 2.30
C GLY A 112 -26.47 -20.43 2.64
N THR A 113 -25.32 -20.53 1.98
CA THR A 113 -24.16 -19.67 2.26
C THR A 113 -24.35 -18.27 1.69
N VAL A 114 -24.04 -17.25 2.51
CA VAL A 114 -23.87 -15.86 2.07
C VAL A 114 -22.39 -15.59 1.83
N THR A 115 -22.05 -14.98 0.70
CA THR A 115 -20.68 -14.71 0.28
C THR A 115 -20.49 -13.24 -0.04
N VAL A 116 -19.54 -12.60 0.63
CA VAL A 116 -19.06 -11.24 0.33
C VAL A 116 -17.75 -11.34 -0.43
N ASN A 117 -17.65 -10.64 -1.56
CA ASN A 117 -16.43 -10.53 -2.35
C ASN A 117 -15.99 -9.06 -2.47
N ASP A 118 -14.71 -8.80 -2.20
CA ASP A 118 -14.10 -7.47 -2.24
C ASP A 118 -12.75 -7.57 -2.96
N VAL A 119 -12.60 -6.85 -4.08
CA VAL A 119 -11.37 -6.88 -4.87
C VAL A 119 -10.57 -5.62 -4.58
N LEU A 120 -9.43 -5.77 -3.91
CA LEU A 120 -8.57 -4.65 -3.59
C LEU A 120 -8.01 -4.00 -4.87
N PRO A 121 -8.26 -2.71 -5.11
CA PRO A 121 -7.70 -1.99 -6.25
C PRO A 121 -6.18 -1.77 -6.09
N THR A 122 -5.52 -1.43 -7.19
CA THR A 122 -4.12 -0.99 -7.19
C THR A 122 -3.89 0.15 -6.19
N GLY A 123 -2.80 0.07 -5.44
CA GLY A 123 -2.47 1.03 -4.39
C GLY A 123 -2.82 0.55 -2.98
N LEU A 124 -3.52 -0.59 -2.83
CA LEU A 124 -3.75 -1.24 -1.55
C LEU A 124 -3.04 -2.58 -1.44
N GLN A 125 -2.59 -2.89 -0.24
CA GLN A 125 -2.05 -4.19 0.14
C GLN A 125 -2.85 -4.76 1.31
N PHE A 126 -3.28 -6.02 1.18
CA PHE A 126 -4.03 -6.70 2.23
C PHE A 126 -3.22 -6.88 3.51
N VAL A 127 -3.86 -6.68 4.66
CA VAL A 127 -3.31 -6.99 5.99
C VAL A 127 -4.17 -8.06 6.67
N SER A 128 -5.48 -7.82 6.81
CA SER A 128 -6.41 -8.76 7.43
C SER A 128 -7.87 -8.52 7.00
N ALA A 129 -8.70 -9.55 7.17
CA ALA A 129 -10.16 -9.45 7.09
C ALA A 129 -10.78 -10.31 8.19
N THR A 130 -11.63 -9.71 9.02
CA THR A 130 -12.21 -10.37 10.19
C THR A 130 -13.66 -9.94 10.40
N GLY A 131 -14.51 -10.85 10.89
CA GLY A 131 -15.88 -10.55 11.31
C GLY A 131 -16.48 -11.73 12.05
N SER A 132 -17.33 -11.49 13.05
CA SER A 132 -17.97 -12.58 13.80
C SER A 132 -18.87 -13.42 12.90
N ASP A 133 -18.73 -14.76 12.99
CA ASP A 133 -19.35 -15.77 12.13
C ASP A 133 -19.08 -15.63 10.63
N TRP A 134 -18.09 -14.82 10.25
CA TRP A 134 -17.55 -14.77 8.90
C TRP A 134 -16.24 -15.55 8.85
N THR A 135 -16.10 -16.38 7.82
CA THR A 135 -14.81 -16.99 7.47
C THR A 135 -14.27 -16.26 6.25
N CYS A 136 -13.19 -15.51 6.42
CA CYS A 136 -12.57 -14.72 5.37
C CYS A 136 -11.26 -15.35 4.88
N SER A 137 -11.05 -15.31 3.56
CA SER A 137 -9.82 -15.74 2.91
C SER A 137 -9.46 -14.74 1.81
N ILE A 138 -8.18 -14.72 1.42
CA ILE A 138 -7.70 -13.90 0.31
C ILE A 138 -7.01 -14.79 -0.73
N PHE A 139 -7.29 -14.51 -2.00
CA PHE A 139 -6.57 -15.09 -3.14
C PHE A 139 -6.12 -13.95 -4.05
N PHE A 140 -4.81 -13.72 -4.15
CA PHE A 140 -4.20 -12.53 -4.74
C PHE A 140 -4.71 -11.22 -4.10
N SER A 141 -5.61 -10.50 -4.77
CA SER A 141 -6.22 -9.26 -4.28
C SER A 141 -7.73 -9.38 -4.01
N SER A 142 -8.32 -10.57 -4.22
CA SER A 142 -9.74 -10.82 -3.99
C SER A 142 -9.94 -11.42 -2.60
N ILE A 143 -10.66 -10.69 -1.76
CA ILE A 143 -11.06 -11.12 -0.42
C ILE A 143 -12.45 -11.73 -0.54
N THR A 144 -12.59 -12.96 -0.04
CA THR A 144 -13.86 -13.68 0.00
C THR A 144 -14.19 -14.04 1.44
N CYS A 145 -15.33 -13.55 1.93
CA CYS A 145 -15.86 -13.84 3.26
C CYS A 145 -17.18 -14.59 3.14
N THR A 146 -17.29 -15.75 3.80
CA THR A 146 -18.50 -16.58 3.79
C THR A 146 -19.13 -16.68 5.16
N ARG A 147 -20.46 -16.70 5.21
CA ARG A 147 -21.27 -16.92 6.41
C ARG A 147 -22.31 -18.01 6.13
N THR A 148 -22.43 -18.96 7.05
CA THR A 148 -23.41 -20.06 6.99
C THR A 148 -24.56 -19.90 7.99
N ILE A 149 -24.42 -18.97 8.95
CA ILE A 149 -25.50 -18.63 9.88
C ILE A 149 -26.52 -17.75 9.17
N PRO A 150 -27.81 -18.12 9.15
CA PRO A 150 -28.85 -17.32 8.51
C PRO A 150 -28.90 -15.89 9.04
N ILE A 151 -29.19 -14.93 8.15
CA ILE A 151 -29.52 -13.54 8.49
C ILE A 151 -31.05 -13.44 8.44
N ALA A 152 -31.69 -13.15 9.58
CA ALA A 152 -33.15 -13.06 9.61
C ALA A 152 -33.67 -11.84 8.84
N ALA A 153 -34.97 -11.80 8.58
CA ALA A 153 -35.61 -10.67 7.93
C ALA A 153 -35.38 -9.37 8.73
N SER A 154 -35.05 -8.28 8.05
CA SER A 154 -34.69 -6.97 8.64
C SER A 154 -33.45 -6.98 9.54
N GLU A 155 -32.64 -8.04 9.57
CA GLU A 155 -31.43 -8.08 10.37
C GLU A 155 -30.17 -7.71 9.58
N THR A 156 -29.17 -7.22 10.32
CA THR A 156 -27.83 -6.93 9.82
C THR A 156 -26.84 -7.88 10.47
N ALA A 157 -26.04 -8.57 9.65
CA ALA A 157 -24.98 -9.45 10.15
C ALA A 157 -23.88 -8.64 10.86
N PRO A 158 -23.10 -9.25 11.77
CA PRO A 158 -21.88 -8.64 12.28
C PRO A 158 -20.99 -8.14 11.14
N HIS A 159 -20.35 -6.99 11.36
CA HIS A 159 -19.56 -6.33 10.33
C HIS A 159 -18.29 -7.13 9.98
N ILE A 160 -17.89 -7.03 8.72
CA ILE A 160 -16.57 -7.48 8.26
C ILE A 160 -15.65 -6.26 8.24
N GLN A 161 -14.57 -6.33 9.00
CA GLN A 161 -13.51 -5.33 9.00
C GLN A 161 -12.36 -5.81 8.12
N ILE A 162 -12.00 -5.01 7.12
CA ILE A 162 -10.85 -5.26 6.24
C ILE A 162 -9.79 -4.20 6.52
N VAL A 163 -8.57 -4.63 6.85
CA VAL A 163 -7.42 -3.74 7.06
C VAL A 163 -6.46 -3.87 5.88
N THR A 164 -6.01 -2.72 5.37
CA THR A 164 -5.06 -2.63 4.25
C THR A 164 -3.99 -1.59 4.53
N ASN A 165 -2.80 -1.79 3.95
CA ASN A 165 -1.80 -0.74 3.81
C ASN A 165 -2.03 0.00 2.49
N ILE A 166 -1.79 1.31 2.51
CA ILE A 166 -1.76 2.15 1.30
C ILE A 166 -0.32 2.15 0.80
N LEU A 167 -0.11 1.68 -0.43
CA LEU A 167 1.21 1.60 -1.03
C LEU A 167 1.82 3.00 -1.23
N SER A 168 3.15 3.08 -1.20
CA SER A 168 3.91 4.33 -1.39
C SER A 168 3.79 4.92 -2.80
N ASN A 169 3.27 4.16 -3.75
CA ASN A 169 2.96 4.56 -5.12
C ASN A 169 1.45 4.54 -5.41
N ALA A 170 0.60 4.53 -4.37
CA ALA A 170 -0.84 4.53 -4.53
C ALA A 170 -1.32 5.77 -5.33
N PRO A 171 -2.34 5.62 -6.20
CA PRO A 171 -2.93 6.74 -6.92
C PRO A 171 -3.59 7.74 -5.95
N SER A 172 -3.77 8.99 -6.38
CA SER A 172 -4.32 10.08 -5.56
C SER A 172 -5.77 9.88 -5.11
N SER A 173 -6.47 8.91 -5.69
CA SER A 173 -7.79 8.48 -5.24
C SER A 173 -7.92 6.98 -5.45
N ILE A 174 -8.57 6.31 -4.50
CA ILE A 174 -8.83 4.88 -4.54
C ILE A 174 -10.33 4.66 -4.41
N LEU A 175 -10.91 3.90 -5.34
CA LEU A 175 -12.28 3.40 -5.29
C LEU A 175 -12.24 1.90 -5.02
N ASN A 176 -12.81 1.46 -3.90
CA ASN A 176 -12.92 0.05 -3.57
C ASN A 176 -14.39 -0.41 -3.59
N THR A 177 -14.66 -1.58 -4.16
CA THR A 177 -16.02 -2.11 -4.35
C THR A 177 -16.13 -3.52 -3.77
N ALA A 178 -17.19 -3.74 -3.00
CA ALA A 178 -17.58 -5.05 -2.50
C ALA A 178 -18.95 -5.46 -3.04
N THR A 179 -19.17 -6.76 -3.10
CA THR A 179 -20.43 -7.38 -3.52
C THR A 179 -20.86 -8.46 -2.55
N VAL A 180 -22.16 -8.67 -2.38
CA VAL A 180 -22.74 -9.79 -1.62
C VAL A 180 -23.53 -10.71 -2.55
N SER A 181 -23.54 -12.01 -2.28
CA SER A 181 -24.29 -13.00 -3.07
C SER A 181 -24.65 -14.24 -2.24
N GLY A 182 -25.55 -15.06 -2.78
CA GLY A 182 -25.94 -16.33 -2.16
C GLY A 182 -27.20 -16.19 -1.31
N GLY A 183 -27.33 -17.02 -0.27
CA GLY A 183 -28.47 -16.94 0.66
C GLY A 183 -29.86 -17.16 0.04
N SER A 184 -29.94 -17.60 -1.22
CA SER A 184 -31.17 -17.69 -2.02
C SER A 184 -31.94 -16.36 -2.13
N GLU A 185 -31.20 -15.24 -2.14
CA GLU A 185 -31.80 -13.90 -2.21
C GLU A 185 -32.46 -13.59 -3.55
N THR A 186 -33.49 -12.75 -3.50
CA THR A 186 -34.09 -12.11 -4.67
C THR A 186 -34.70 -10.75 -4.28
N PRO A 187 -34.44 -9.66 -5.04
CA PRO A 187 -33.62 -9.59 -6.25
C PRO A 187 -32.10 -9.54 -5.94
N THR A 188 -31.25 -9.52 -6.98
CA THR A 188 -29.76 -9.47 -6.83
C THR A 188 -29.15 -8.18 -7.39
N ASN A 189 -29.96 -7.14 -7.64
CA ASN A 189 -29.55 -5.91 -8.33
C ASN A 189 -29.07 -4.80 -7.37
N ASN A 190 -29.06 -5.06 -6.07
CA ASN A 190 -28.74 -4.14 -4.97
C ASN A 190 -27.58 -4.66 -4.11
N ASN A 191 -26.77 -5.53 -4.70
CA ASN A 191 -25.77 -6.34 -4.01
C ASN A 191 -24.36 -5.74 -4.02
N GLY A 192 -24.19 -4.53 -4.53
CA GLY A 192 -22.89 -3.87 -4.68
C GLY A 192 -22.80 -2.60 -3.84
N SER A 193 -21.63 -2.35 -3.25
CA SER A 193 -21.33 -1.10 -2.57
C SER A 193 -19.89 -0.69 -2.80
N SER A 194 -19.69 0.59 -3.09
CA SER A 194 -18.39 1.18 -3.32
C SER A 194 -18.13 2.32 -2.36
N THR A 195 -16.87 2.53 -2.01
CA THR A 195 -16.42 3.68 -1.25
C THR A 195 -15.11 4.20 -1.85
N PHE A 196 -14.91 5.51 -1.77
CA PHE A 196 -13.69 6.13 -2.26
C PHE A 196 -13.10 7.05 -1.20
N PHE A 197 -11.78 7.23 -1.26
CA PHE A 197 -11.05 8.19 -0.44
C PHE A 197 -9.90 8.79 -1.25
N SER A 198 -9.45 9.97 -0.83
CA SER A 198 -8.25 10.59 -1.39
C SER A 198 -7.00 10.03 -0.72
N VAL A 199 -5.92 9.98 -1.50
CA VAL A 199 -4.59 9.65 -1.01
C VAL A 199 -3.71 10.85 -1.26
N ASN A 200 -3.21 11.43 -0.18
CA ASN A 200 -2.21 12.47 -0.23
C ASN A 200 -0.85 11.80 -0.41
N ALA A 201 -0.15 12.23 -1.45
CA ALA A 201 1.27 11.93 -1.56
C ALA A 201 2.03 12.63 -0.43
N GLY A 202 3.06 11.98 0.09
CA GLY A 202 4.04 12.66 0.91
C GLY A 202 4.76 13.79 0.13
N PRO A 203 5.65 14.54 0.78
CA PRO A 203 6.48 15.50 0.05
C PRO A 203 7.20 14.82 -1.10
N ALA A 204 7.23 15.48 -2.26
CA ALA A 204 7.91 14.95 -3.44
C ALA A 204 9.37 14.62 -3.09
N PRO A 205 9.89 13.47 -3.56
CA PRO A 205 11.25 13.04 -3.24
C PRO A 205 12.24 14.06 -3.80
N SER A 206 13.09 14.59 -2.93
CA SER A 206 14.15 15.52 -3.31
C SER A 206 15.44 15.19 -2.57
N ILE A 207 16.56 15.50 -3.22
CA ILE A 207 17.89 15.34 -2.65
C ILE A 207 18.51 16.72 -2.55
N GLY A 208 18.81 17.15 -1.33
CA GLY A 208 19.47 18.43 -1.07
C GLY A 208 20.92 18.42 -1.53
N SER A 209 21.58 19.58 -1.46
CA SER A 209 23.03 19.62 -1.69
C SER A 209 23.71 18.73 -0.64
N PRO A 210 24.63 17.83 -1.04
CA PRO A 210 25.39 17.06 -0.09
C PRO A 210 26.25 17.99 0.77
N SER A 211 26.56 17.58 2.00
CA SER A 211 27.48 18.34 2.84
C SER A 211 28.78 17.60 3.05
N LEU A 212 29.87 18.36 3.05
CA LEU A 212 31.24 17.90 3.23
C LEU A 212 31.98 18.94 4.07
N ASN A 213 32.81 18.48 5.00
CA ASN A 213 33.49 19.38 5.95
C ASN A 213 34.68 20.13 5.33
N MET A 214 35.15 19.70 4.16
CA MET A 214 36.36 20.22 3.50
C MET A 214 36.13 20.26 1.99
N LEU A 215 36.48 21.38 1.35
CA LEU A 215 36.24 21.57 -0.09
C LEU A 215 37.51 21.47 -0.94
N ASN A 216 38.70 21.44 -0.31
CA ASN A 216 39.97 21.14 -0.96
C ASN A 216 40.27 19.65 -0.81
N LEU A 217 40.29 18.94 -1.93
CA LEU A 217 40.37 17.48 -1.99
C LEU A 217 41.61 17.05 -2.76
N CYS A 218 42.05 15.82 -2.47
CA CYS A 218 43.26 15.24 -3.02
C CYS A 218 42.92 13.97 -3.79
N LEU A 219 43.59 13.74 -4.93
CA LEU A 219 43.40 12.52 -5.70
C LEU A 219 43.66 11.28 -4.83
N GLY A 220 42.73 10.33 -4.85
CA GLY A 220 42.80 9.09 -4.07
C GLY A 220 42.39 9.21 -2.60
N SER A 221 42.06 10.40 -2.08
CA SER A 221 41.64 10.55 -0.69
C SER A 221 40.24 9.96 -0.46
N ASN A 222 40.00 9.52 0.78
CA ASN A 222 38.68 9.10 1.22
C ASN A 222 37.98 10.27 1.93
N ILE A 223 36.72 10.51 1.58
CA ILE A 223 35.89 11.57 2.15
C ILE A 223 34.55 11.00 2.60
N ASN A 224 33.97 11.60 3.65
CA ASN A 224 32.61 11.28 4.07
C ASN A 224 31.66 12.36 3.58
N ILE A 225 30.76 11.98 2.69
CA ILE A 225 29.70 12.85 2.17
C ILE A 225 28.41 12.54 2.91
N VAL A 226 27.74 13.57 3.43
CA VAL A 226 26.42 13.43 4.04
C VAL A 226 25.35 13.60 2.97
N VAL A 227 24.51 12.57 2.80
CA VAL A 227 23.37 12.59 1.89
C VAL A 227 22.12 13.06 2.63
N ASN A 228 21.56 14.19 2.18
CA ASN A 228 20.36 14.79 2.75
C ASN A 228 19.17 14.61 1.79
N ILE A 229 18.10 13.96 2.25
CA ILE A 229 16.89 13.72 1.46
C ILE A 229 15.64 14.28 2.12
N ASN A 230 14.60 14.51 1.31
CA ASN A 230 13.24 14.74 1.75
C ASN A 230 12.27 13.90 0.91
N GLY A 231 11.10 13.57 1.45
CA GLY A 231 10.13 12.71 0.78
C GLY A 231 10.47 11.22 0.89
N VAL A 232 9.77 10.41 0.08
CA VAL A 232 9.83 8.94 0.13
C VAL A 232 10.66 8.39 -1.03
N PHE A 233 11.64 7.55 -0.70
CA PHE A 233 12.40 6.74 -1.65
C PHE A 233 12.01 5.26 -1.46
N TYR A 234 11.89 4.52 -2.56
CA TYR A 234 11.33 3.18 -2.55
C TYR A 234 12.38 2.11 -2.18
N SER A 235 11.94 0.95 -1.71
CA SER A 235 12.85 -0.16 -1.40
C SER A 235 13.70 -0.54 -2.62
N GLY A 236 14.97 -0.89 -2.39
CA GLY A 236 15.94 -1.15 -3.44
C GLY A 236 16.55 0.11 -4.09
N ASN A 237 16.26 1.30 -3.55
CA ASN A 237 16.92 2.53 -3.98
C ASN A 237 18.43 2.48 -3.71
N GLN A 238 19.21 2.99 -4.66
CA GLN A 238 20.61 3.28 -4.52
C GLN A 238 20.86 4.77 -4.77
N PHE A 239 21.64 5.37 -3.88
CA PHE A 239 22.19 6.72 -3.99
C PHE A 239 23.61 6.64 -4.52
N GLU A 240 23.81 7.17 -5.72
CA GLU A 240 25.11 7.30 -6.39
C GLU A 240 25.66 8.71 -6.14
N ILE A 241 26.88 8.78 -5.61
CA ILE A 241 27.57 10.04 -5.37
C ILE A 241 28.45 10.30 -6.59
N GLN A 242 28.15 11.38 -7.30
CA GLN A 242 28.78 11.74 -8.54
C GLN A 242 29.66 12.99 -8.36
N LEU A 243 30.86 12.92 -8.91
CA LEU A 243 31.78 14.04 -9.07
C LEU A 243 31.73 14.50 -10.53
N SER A 244 31.61 15.80 -10.76
CA SER A 244 31.64 16.40 -12.11
C SER A 244 33.04 16.36 -12.73
N ASP A 245 33.18 16.86 -13.96
CA ASP A 245 34.48 17.25 -14.51
C ASP A 245 34.98 18.60 -13.93
N GLU A 246 36.18 19.02 -14.34
CA GLU A 246 36.85 20.25 -13.91
C GLU A 246 36.13 21.55 -14.33
N ASN A 247 35.13 21.46 -15.21
CA ASN A 247 34.28 22.58 -15.64
C ASN A 247 32.92 22.58 -14.94
N GLY A 248 32.68 21.64 -14.01
CA GLY A 248 31.41 21.51 -13.29
C GLY A 248 30.33 20.76 -14.07
N SER A 249 30.67 20.07 -15.16
CA SER A 249 29.72 19.33 -15.99
C SER A 249 29.56 17.88 -15.53
N PHE A 250 28.32 17.40 -15.51
CA PHE A 250 27.96 16.00 -15.21
C PHE A 250 27.60 15.23 -16.49
N TYR A 251 28.16 15.58 -17.65
CA TYR A 251 27.93 14.83 -18.90
C TYR A 251 28.51 13.40 -18.82
N ASN A 252 29.67 13.24 -18.20
CA ASN A 252 30.29 11.94 -17.92
C ASN A 252 30.92 11.94 -16.51
N PRO A 253 30.10 11.88 -15.44
CA PRO A 253 30.58 12.06 -14.09
C PRO A 253 31.32 10.84 -13.55
N SER A 254 32.24 11.07 -12.62
CA SER A 254 32.90 9.98 -11.89
C SER A 254 32.04 9.56 -10.70
N ILE A 255 31.79 8.25 -10.57
CA ILE A 255 31.13 7.70 -9.38
C ILE A 255 32.16 7.54 -8.28
N ILE A 256 32.01 8.32 -7.21
CA ILE A 256 32.96 8.33 -6.09
C ILE A 256 32.45 7.56 -4.87
N GLY A 257 31.17 7.20 -4.85
CA GLY A 257 30.57 6.40 -3.79
C GLY A 257 29.16 5.93 -4.15
N ASN A 258 28.70 4.88 -3.45
CA ASN A 258 27.35 4.35 -3.58
C ASN A 258 26.81 3.98 -2.20
N SER A 259 25.50 4.14 -1.99
CA SER A 259 24.85 3.75 -0.74
C SER A 259 23.39 3.34 -0.96
N ASN A 260 22.92 2.38 -0.16
CA ASN A 260 21.51 2.00 -0.10
C ASN A 260 20.77 2.69 1.08
N THR A 261 21.51 3.47 1.87
CA THR A 261 21.01 4.20 3.05
C THR A 261 21.42 5.66 2.99
N VAL A 262 20.66 6.53 3.65
CA VAL A 262 21.00 7.95 3.78
C VAL A 262 21.94 8.20 4.96
N GLY A 263 22.55 9.39 5.00
CA GLY A 263 23.56 9.76 5.99
C GLY A 263 24.97 9.76 5.42
N ASN A 264 25.95 9.35 6.23
CA ASN A 264 27.36 9.37 5.87
C ASN A 264 27.69 8.27 4.86
N VAL A 265 28.21 8.66 3.70
CA VAL A 265 28.71 7.75 2.67
C VAL A 265 30.21 7.97 2.50
N LEU A 266 30.99 6.91 2.70
CA LEU A 266 32.42 6.89 2.41
C LEU A 266 32.61 6.88 0.90
N CYS A 267 33.31 7.90 0.40
CA CYS A 267 33.60 8.08 -1.02
C CYS A 267 35.11 8.18 -1.23
N THR A 268 35.59 7.79 -2.41
CA THR A 268 37.00 7.88 -2.79
C THR A 268 37.16 8.78 -4.01
N ILE A 269 38.02 9.80 -3.91
CA ILE A 269 38.31 10.68 -5.04
C ILE A 269 39.13 9.93 -6.08
N PRO A 270 38.80 10.01 -7.39
CA PRO A 270 39.54 9.31 -8.43
C PRO A 270 41.03 9.67 -8.41
N THR A 271 41.90 8.71 -8.71
CA THR A 271 43.36 8.93 -8.72
C THR A 271 43.88 9.57 -10.01
N ARG A 272 43.02 9.74 -11.02
CA ARG A 272 43.40 10.17 -12.39
C ARG A 272 42.34 11.09 -13.01
N ILE A 273 42.24 12.30 -12.49
CA ILE A 273 41.43 13.39 -13.05
C ILE A 273 42.23 14.70 -13.03
N PRO A 274 41.91 15.69 -13.88
CA PRO A 274 42.61 16.97 -13.90
C PRO A 274 42.53 17.72 -12.56
N GLU A 275 43.51 18.58 -12.28
CA GLU A 275 43.35 19.57 -11.21
C GLU A 275 42.32 20.62 -11.62
N GLY A 276 41.63 21.19 -10.65
CA GLY A 276 40.68 22.27 -10.91
C GLY A 276 39.88 22.67 -9.68
N SER A 277 39.30 23.88 -9.72
CA SER A 277 38.54 24.47 -8.61
C SER A 277 37.02 24.56 -8.84
N ASN A 278 36.54 24.08 -9.98
CA ASN A 278 35.13 24.18 -10.36
C ASN A 278 34.39 22.83 -10.29
N TYR A 279 34.96 21.85 -9.59
CA TYR A 279 34.29 20.57 -9.41
C TYR A 279 33.00 20.74 -8.59
N LEU A 280 32.03 19.91 -8.89
CA LEU A 280 30.75 19.79 -8.22
C LEU A 280 30.55 18.36 -7.75
N ILE A 281 29.88 18.20 -6.61
CA ILE A 281 29.43 16.90 -6.13
C ILE A 281 27.92 16.90 -6.07
N ARG A 282 27.27 15.88 -6.65
CA ARG A 282 25.82 15.69 -6.52
C ARG A 282 25.52 14.25 -6.14
N VAL A 283 24.29 14.02 -5.70
CA VAL A 283 23.78 12.68 -5.42
C VAL A 283 22.63 12.39 -6.37
N VAL A 284 22.61 11.19 -6.96
CA VAL A 284 21.55 10.72 -7.84
C VAL A 284 20.95 9.45 -7.27
N SER A 285 19.63 9.34 -7.24
CA SER A 285 18.94 8.11 -6.85
C SER A 285 18.37 7.38 -8.07
N ASN A 286 18.07 6.08 -7.94
CA ASN A 286 17.50 5.28 -9.02
C ASN A 286 16.01 4.89 -8.84
N ASN A 287 15.44 5.00 -7.64
CA ASN A 287 14.05 4.56 -7.37
C ASN A 287 13.35 5.32 -6.21
N PRO A 288 12.68 6.45 -6.46
CA PRO A 288 12.52 7.11 -7.75
C PRO A 288 13.84 7.72 -8.22
N VAL A 289 13.93 8.00 -9.53
CA VAL A 289 15.08 8.69 -10.11
C VAL A 289 15.01 10.17 -9.74
N VAL A 290 15.95 10.63 -8.92
CA VAL A 290 16.05 12.03 -8.49
C VAL A 290 17.49 12.48 -8.65
N ILE A 291 17.70 13.62 -9.29
CA ILE A 291 19.00 14.28 -9.37
C ILE A 291 19.01 15.38 -8.32
N GLY A 292 19.91 15.27 -7.35
CA GLY A 292 20.04 16.23 -6.27
C GLY A 292 20.71 17.53 -6.68
N ASN A 293 20.57 18.52 -5.80
CA ASN A 293 21.34 19.76 -5.90
C ASN A 293 22.84 19.46 -5.76
N SER A 294 23.67 20.30 -6.39
CA SER A 294 25.12 20.15 -6.31
C SER A 294 25.70 20.90 -5.10
N LEU A 295 26.72 20.31 -4.49
CA LEU A 295 27.69 21.00 -3.65
C LEU A 295 28.73 21.64 -4.57
N THR A 296 29.02 22.92 -4.35
CA THR A 296 29.92 23.73 -5.17
C THR A 296 31.22 24.04 -4.42
N GLY A 297 32.18 24.64 -5.12
CA GLY A 297 33.44 25.10 -4.52
C GLY A 297 34.46 23.99 -4.26
N ILE A 298 34.28 22.82 -4.89
CA ILE A 298 35.20 21.70 -4.75
C ILE A 298 36.45 21.96 -5.58
N THR A 299 37.60 21.91 -4.93
CA THR A 299 38.91 22.00 -5.56
C THR A 299 39.61 20.65 -5.45
N ILE A 300 40.10 20.14 -6.58
CA ILE A 300 40.88 18.90 -6.65
C ILE A 300 42.32 19.26 -7.00
N ASN A 301 43.23 18.86 -6.12
CA ASN A 301 44.67 19.04 -6.28
C ASN A 301 45.33 17.69 -6.59
N GLN A 302 46.36 17.69 -7.44
CA GLN A 302 47.17 16.52 -7.71
C GLN A 302 47.96 16.15 -6.46
N SER A 303 47.98 14.86 -6.23
CA SER A 303 48.73 14.23 -5.17
C SER A 303 50.17 14.03 -5.62
N GLN A 304 51.03 15.06 -5.56
CA GLN A 304 52.46 14.79 -5.55
C GLN A 304 52.85 14.27 -4.16
N LEU A 305 53.03 12.95 -4.07
CA LEU A 305 53.27 12.23 -2.81
C LEU A 305 54.63 12.59 -2.18
N GLU A 306 55.57 13.07 -2.99
CA GLU A 306 56.92 13.39 -2.54
C GLU A 306 57.56 14.50 -3.38
N TYR A 307 58.26 15.42 -2.73
CA TYR A 307 59.19 16.35 -3.37
C TYR A 307 60.58 16.11 -2.81
N ILE A 308 61.55 15.89 -3.71
CA ILE A 308 62.95 15.75 -3.35
C ILE A 308 63.71 16.92 -3.97
N LEU A 309 64.22 17.82 -3.13
CA LEU A 309 64.98 19.00 -3.52
C LEU A 309 66.45 18.81 -3.12
N LYS A 310 67.36 18.76 -4.10
CA LYS A 310 68.79 18.50 -3.91
C LYS A 310 69.66 19.56 -4.55
N SER A 311 70.59 20.11 -3.77
CA SER A 311 71.66 20.97 -4.30
C SER A 311 72.58 20.17 -5.24
N PRO A 312 73.13 20.78 -6.30
CA PRO A 312 72.94 22.18 -6.74
C PRO A 312 71.70 22.40 -7.63
N ASN A 313 71.03 21.33 -8.05
CA ASN A 313 70.03 21.38 -9.11
C ASN A 313 68.74 22.10 -8.69
N ASP A 314 68.39 22.01 -7.40
CA ASP A 314 67.17 22.59 -6.84
C ASP A 314 67.46 23.78 -5.91
N ASP A 315 68.62 24.43 -6.08
CA ASP A 315 68.94 25.65 -5.34
C ASP A 315 67.99 26.79 -5.75
N LEU A 316 67.40 27.44 -4.76
CA LEU A 316 66.32 28.40 -4.95
C LEU A 316 66.82 29.83 -4.75
N SER A 317 66.32 30.73 -5.61
CA SER A 317 66.39 32.17 -5.45
C SER A 317 65.05 32.77 -5.87
N GLY A 318 64.60 33.84 -5.24
CA GLY A 318 63.28 34.43 -5.49
C GLY A 318 62.15 33.81 -4.66
N GLN A 319 60.91 34.13 -5.03
CA GLN A 319 59.72 33.62 -4.37
C GLN A 319 59.34 32.26 -4.94
N SER A 320 59.16 31.24 -4.09
CA SER A 320 58.79 29.89 -4.52
C SER A 320 57.91 29.19 -3.49
N VAL A 321 56.95 28.39 -3.94
CA VAL A 321 56.07 27.60 -3.07
C VAL A 321 56.03 26.16 -3.56
N PHE A 322 56.37 25.21 -2.70
CA PHE A 322 56.35 23.77 -2.97
C PHE A 322 55.25 23.12 -2.13
N LYS A 323 54.46 22.23 -2.72
CA LYS A 323 53.33 21.57 -2.06
C LYS A 323 53.39 20.05 -2.25
N SER A 324 53.54 19.27 -1.19
CA SER A 324 53.56 17.80 -1.20
C SER A 324 52.40 17.23 -0.36
N LEU A 325 51.79 16.14 -0.81
CA LEU A 325 50.79 15.41 -0.02
C LEU A 325 51.37 14.29 0.84
N GLY A 326 52.68 14.10 0.79
CA GLY A 326 53.39 13.22 1.71
C GLY A 326 54.57 13.97 2.28
N ILE A 327 55.76 13.71 1.74
CA ILE A 327 57.01 14.19 2.31
C ILE A 327 57.62 15.26 1.39
N ILE A 328 58.23 16.30 1.97
CA ILE A 328 59.23 17.13 1.27
C ILE A 328 60.59 16.81 1.87
N GLU A 329 61.48 16.21 1.08
CA GLU A 329 62.89 16.02 1.43
C GLU A 329 63.73 17.14 0.80
N ALA A 330 64.34 17.98 1.62
CA ALA A 330 65.10 19.13 1.16
C ALA A 330 66.55 19.10 1.65
N SER A 331 67.48 19.15 0.70
CA SER A 331 68.93 19.33 0.88
C SER A 331 69.49 20.42 -0.05
N ASN A 332 68.61 21.28 -0.54
CA ASN A 332 68.93 22.38 -1.44
C ASN A 332 69.35 23.65 -0.68
N ARG A 333 69.91 24.61 -1.42
CA ARG A 333 70.29 25.93 -0.89
C ARG A 333 69.25 26.99 -1.25
N VAL A 334 68.81 27.77 -0.27
CA VAL A 334 67.95 28.95 -0.44
C VAL A 334 68.80 30.22 -0.36
N SER A 335 68.98 30.91 -1.50
CA SER A 335 69.88 32.06 -1.64
C SER A 335 69.13 33.39 -1.76
N PRO A 336 69.67 34.51 -1.22
CA PRO A 336 69.02 35.82 -1.32
C PRO A 336 68.88 36.32 -2.78
N PRO A 337 67.82 37.09 -3.09
CA PRO A 337 66.64 37.38 -2.28
C PRO A 337 65.61 36.25 -2.45
N ALA A 338 65.22 35.55 -1.38
CA ALA A 338 64.27 34.45 -1.48
C ALA A 338 63.19 34.49 -0.40
N ASN A 339 61.97 34.11 -0.77
CA ASN A 339 60.84 33.85 0.12
C ASN A 339 60.25 32.50 -0.29
N VAL A 340 60.72 31.44 0.37
CA VAL A 340 60.40 30.06 0.02
C VAL A 340 59.46 29.47 1.06
N VAL A 341 58.39 28.84 0.58
CA VAL A 341 57.39 28.17 1.41
C VAL A 341 57.27 26.71 1.01
N TYR A 342 57.45 25.80 1.97
CA TYR A 342 57.21 24.36 1.79
C TYR A 342 55.94 23.96 2.55
N HIS A 343 54.96 23.40 1.85
CA HIS A 343 53.74 22.82 2.44
C HIS A 343 53.78 21.31 2.25
N ALA A 344 53.74 20.52 3.32
CA ALA A 344 53.63 19.06 3.23
C ALA A 344 52.51 18.51 4.12
N VAL A 345 51.87 17.41 3.76
CA VAL A 345 50.83 16.77 4.59
C VAL A 345 51.41 15.87 5.68
N ASN A 346 52.48 15.14 5.40
CA ASN A 346 53.04 14.17 6.34
C ASN A 346 54.26 14.73 7.07
N SER A 347 55.32 15.08 6.33
CA SER A 347 56.54 15.60 6.93
C SER A 347 57.36 16.47 5.98
N ILE A 348 58.16 17.37 6.55
CA ILE A 348 59.21 18.11 5.84
C ILE A 348 60.54 17.70 6.48
N LEU A 349 61.36 17.01 5.72
CA LEU A 349 62.67 16.52 6.14
C LEU A 349 63.74 17.46 5.56
N LEU A 350 64.33 18.30 6.42
CA LEU A 350 65.52 19.07 6.07
C LEU A 350 66.75 18.17 6.27
N LEU A 351 67.28 17.64 5.18
CA LEU A 351 68.39 16.69 5.15
C LEU A 351 69.75 17.41 5.23
N PRO A 352 70.84 16.69 5.60
CA PRO A 352 72.19 17.25 5.59
C PRO A 352 72.52 17.91 4.25
N GLY A 353 73.03 19.14 4.30
CA GLY A 353 73.31 19.95 3.11
C GLY A 353 72.28 21.04 2.81
N PHE A 354 71.12 21.03 3.47
CA PHE A 354 70.19 22.17 3.40
C PHE A 354 70.83 23.44 3.96
N GLN A 355 70.71 24.55 3.22
CA GLN A 355 71.31 25.84 3.59
C GLN A 355 70.29 26.97 3.37
N THR A 356 70.11 27.84 4.36
CA THR A 356 69.33 29.08 4.21
C THR A 356 69.99 30.23 4.97
N ASN A 357 70.07 31.39 4.31
CA ASN A 357 70.53 32.65 4.91
C ASN A 357 69.38 33.69 4.97
N GLN A 358 68.12 33.25 4.87
CA GLN A 358 66.91 34.09 4.79
C GLN A 358 65.69 33.45 5.48
N VAL A 359 64.58 34.20 5.54
CA VAL A 359 63.29 33.72 6.07
C VAL A 359 62.74 32.60 5.16
N PHE A 360 62.53 31.44 5.77
CA PHE A 360 61.98 30.24 5.15
C PHE A 360 60.77 29.79 5.97
N LYS A 361 59.68 29.40 5.30
CA LYS A 361 58.46 28.92 5.96
C LYS A 361 58.22 27.45 5.60
N ALA A 362 58.20 26.58 6.60
CA ALA A 362 57.79 25.18 6.45
C ALA A 362 56.50 24.97 7.23
N GLU A 363 55.46 24.49 6.55
CA GLU A 363 54.18 24.20 7.16
C GLU A 363 53.79 22.76 6.87
N ILE A 364 53.48 22.01 7.93
CA ILE A 364 52.77 20.76 7.77
C ILE A 364 51.29 21.11 7.68
N LEU A 365 50.77 21.11 6.45
CA LEU A 365 49.38 21.36 6.15
C LEU A 365 48.80 20.05 5.67
N GLY A 366 47.76 19.54 6.33
CA GLY A 366 46.96 18.48 5.73
C GLY A 366 46.46 18.90 4.34
N CYS A 367 45.97 17.96 3.53
CA CYS A 367 45.10 18.30 2.38
C CYS A 367 43.90 19.18 2.80
N ASP A 368 43.68 19.25 4.11
CA ASP A 368 42.45 19.46 4.84
C ASP A 368 42.42 20.80 5.60
N ASN A 369 43.46 21.66 5.48
CA ASN A 369 43.50 22.98 6.14
C ASN A 369 43.60 24.16 5.17
#